data_AF-A0A518FYV2-F1
#
_entry.id   AF-A0A518FYV2-F1
#
_cell.length_a   1.000
_cell.length_b   1.000
_cell.length_c   1.000
_cell.angle_alpha   90.00
_cell.angle_beta   90.00
_cell.angle_gamma   90.00
#
_symmetry.space_group_name_H-M   'P 1'
#
loop_
_entity.id
_entity.type
_entity.pdbx_description
1 polymer ?
#
loop_
_entity_poly.entity_id
_entity_poly.type
_entity_poly.pdbx_seq_one_letter_code
_entity_poly.pdbx_strand_id
1 'polypeptide(L)'
;MNTENQSARAPRSGFTGKLFWSGLGLTVVVVVGLLLGKAIQRFSTMTSLSDLTNQHSGRDQLAEFKNVYRDFLILQKIQASDATWEQFKLQVQKRTDPEIEYMKETACADYPQLQQLLWAGRDYLPWMMDTARSVPSEAQIKFVKHIKEADRLINQN
;
A
#
# COMPACT_ATOMS: atom_id res chain seq x y z
N MET A 1 16.60 59.81 -55.31
CA MET A 1 17.12 60.89 -54.45
C MET A 1 16.53 60.69 -53.06
N ASN A 2 17.41 60.55 -52.06
CA ASN A 2 17.23 60.78 -50.61
C ASN A 2 16.15 59.98 -49.85
N THR A 3 16.57 59.02 -48.99
CA THR A 3 16.82 59.09 -47.50
C THR A 3 15.52 58.73 -46.73
N GLU A 4 15.43 58.00 -45.63
CA GLU A 4 16.28 57.49 -44.54
C GLU A 4 15.69 56.11 -44.13
N ASN A 5 16.43 55.04 -43.85
CA ASN A 5 17.32 54.76 -42.71
C ASN A 5 16.67 54.81 -41.31
N GLN A 6 16.65 53.63 -40.69
CA GLN A 6 17.04 53.34 -39.29
C GLN A 6 16.03 53.40 -38.14
N SER A 7 15.88 52.20 -37.56
CA SER A 7 16.30 51.89 -36.18
C SER A 7 15.47 52.50 -35.04
N ALA A 8 14.48 51.73 -34.59
CA ALA A 8 13.96 51.87 -33.23
C ALA A 8 14.90 51.15 -32.24
N ARG A 9 15.59 51.92 -31.38
CA ARG A 9 16.22 51.44 -30.14
C ARG A 9 15.46 51.98 -28.92
N ALA A 10 15.38 51.10 -27.91
CA ALA A 10 14.62 51.17 -26.65
C ALA A 10 15.07 52.23 -25.63
N PRO A 11 14.40 52.28 -24.46
CA PRO A 11 15.14 51.99 -23.23
C PRO A 11 14.41 51.08 -22.20
N ARG A 12 15.20 50.62 -21.22
CA ARG A 12 14.93 49.61 -20.19
C ARG A 12 14.23 50.15 -18.93
N SER A 13 13.66 49.19 -18.19
CA SER A 13 13.59 49.03 -16.72
C SER A 13 12.49 49.72 -15.91
N GLY A 14 11.75 48.91 -15.14
CA GLY A 14 10.86 49.37 -14.07
C GLY A 14 9.86 48.34 -13.53
N PHE A 15 10.35 47.35 -12.76
CA PHE A 15 9.73 46.73 -11.57
C PHE A 15 8.30 46.10 -11.58
N THR A 16 8.30 44.78 -11.29
CA THR A 16 7.40 43.98 -10.42
C THR A 16 5.90 43.79 -10.72
N GLY A 17 5.56 42.52 -10.96
CA GLY A 17 4.21 41.95 -10.82
C GLY A 17 4.18 40.42 -10.91
N LYS A 18 4.55 39.73 -9.82
CA LYS A 18 4.09 38.42 -9.29
C LYS A 18 3.47 37.42 -10.30
N LEU A 19 4.10 36.30 -10.68
CA LEU A 19 4.26 35.02 -9.95
C LEU A 19 2.94 34.44 -9.41
N PHE A 20 2.28 33.56 -10.19
CA PHE A 20 1.32 32.51 -9.75
C PHE A 20 0.58 31.87 -10.97
N TRP A 21 0.33 30.57 -11.18
CA TRP A 21 0.45 29.32 -10.43
C TRP A 21 0.83 28.17 -11.40
N SER A 22 2.00 27.57 -11.23
CA SER A 22 2.29 26.19 -11.63
C SER A 22 2.30 25.36 -10.35
N GLY A 23 1.15 24.81 -9.94
CA GLY A 23 1.04 24.34 -8.56
C GLY A 23 -0.13 23.41 -8.24
N LEU A 24 -0.58 22.56 -9.17
CA LEU A 24 -1.58 21.53 -8.83
C LEU A 24 -1.25 20.12 -9.37
N GLY A 25 -0.02 19.88 -9.83
CA GLY A 25 0.40 18.58 -10.38
C GLY A 25 1.33 17.75 -9.49
N LEU A 26 1.85 18.29 -8.38
CA LEU A 26 2.99 17.66 -7.66
C LEU A 26 2.71 17.24 -6.21
N THR A 27 1.52 17.50 -5.65
CA THR A 27 1.26 17.24 -4.23
C THR A 27 0.79 15.82 -3.95
N VAL A 28 0.23 15.10 -4.93
CA VAL A 28 -0.29 13.72 -4.71
C VAL A 28 0.85 12.70 -4.59
N VAL A 29 1.96 12.89 -5.31
CA VAL A 29 3.07 11.92 -5.31
C VAL A 29 3.83 11.91 -3.98
N VAL A 30 3.92 13.07 -3.30
CA VAL A 30 4.68 13.18 -2.03
C VAL A 30 3.92 12.62 -0.83
N VAL A 31 2.59 12.75 -0.78
CA VAL A 31 1.80 12.22 0.35
C VAL A 31 1.76 10.69 0.34
N VAL A 32 1.71 10.06 -0.84
CA VAL A 32 1.82 8.60 -0.97
C VAL A 32 3.23 8.12 -0.59
N GLY A 33 4.27 8.82 -1.03
CA GLY A 33 5.67 8.50 -0.66
C GLY A 33 5.97 8.61 0.84
N LEU A 34 5.40 9.61 1.54
CA LEU A 34 5.66 9.79 2.97
C LEU A 34 4.93 8.78 3.86
N LEU A 35 3.78 8.26 3.43
CA LEU A 35 3.08 7.17 4.13
C LEU A 35 3.75 5.81 3.87
N LEU A 36 4.42 5.64 2.72
CA LEU A 36 5.16 4.42 2.37
C LEU A 36 6.57 4.35 2.98
N GLY A 37 7.21 5.49 3.29
CA GLY A 37 8.59 5.53 3.79
C GLY A 37 8.78 5.09 5.25
N LYS A 38 7.74 5.08 6.08
CA LYS A 38 7.84 4.67 7.50
C LYS A 38 7.73 3.17 7.76
N ALA A 39 7.40 2.37 6.74
CA ALA A 39 7.23 0.92 6.88
C ALA A 39 8.54 0.13 6.79
N ILE A 40 9.66 0.75 6.41
CA ILE A 40 10.93 0.04 6.12
C ILE A 40 11.77 -0.26 7.38
N GLN A 41 11.39 0.25 8.57
CA GLN A 41 12.23 0.14 9.78
C GLN A 41 11.90 -1.00 10.76
N ARG A 42 11.12 -2.02 10.38
CA ARG A 42 10.89 -3.19 11.26
C ARG A 42 11.61 -4.43 10.77
N PHE A 43 12.94 -4.37 10.78
CA PHE A 43 13.77 -5.58 10.85
C PHE A 43 14.60 -5.46 12.13
N SER A 44 14.00 -5.84 13.26
CA SER A 44 14.68 -5.94 14.55
C SER A 44 14.60 -7.38 15.03
N THR A 45 15.65 -8.14 14.78
CA THR A 45 15.90 -9.42 15.43
C THR A 45 16.32 -9.18 16.88
N MET A 46 15.42 -9.38 17.83
CA MET A 46 15.74 -9.73 19.21
C MET A 46 14.67 -10.68 19.71
N THR A 47 14.93 -11.99 19.61
CA THR A 47 14.07 -13.03 20.15
C THR A 47 14.13 -13.02 21.67
N SER A 48 13.06 -12.55 22.29
CA SER A 48 12.84 -12.60 23.74
C SER A 48 12.33 -13.99 24.14
N LEU A 49 12.53 -14.43 25.38
CA LEU A 49 11.96 -15.69 25.90
C LEU A 49 10.42 -15.71 25.82
N SER A 50 9.77 -14.56 25.70
CA SER A 50 8.33 -14.42 25.40
C SER A 50 7.93 -14.77 23.95
N ASP A 51 8.88 -14.86 23.02
CA ASP A 51 8.63 -15.25 21.61
C ASP A 51 8.45 -16.76 21.45
N LEU A 52 9.05 -17.57 22.32
CA LEU A 52 8.94 -19.03 22.25
C LEU A 52 7.53 -19.54 22.52
N THR A 53 6.71 -18.81 23.28
CA THR A 53 5.31 -19.19 23.56
C THR A 53 4.30 -18.57 22.58
N ASN A 54 4.73 -17.62 21.72
CA ASN A 54 3.88 -16.92 20.76
C ASN A 54 4.28 -17.18 19.29
N GLN A 55 5.16 -18.15 19.05
CA GLN A 55 5.77 -18.43 17.75
C GLN A 55 4.76 -18.69 16.61
N HIS A 56 3.52 -19.05 16.95
CA HIS A 56 2.41 -19.29 16.01
C HIS A 56 1.15 -18.46 16.30
N SER A 57 1.32 -17.31 16.99
CA SER A 57 0.19 -16.47 17.40
C SER A 57 -0.57 -15.87 16.21
N GLY A 58 0.04 -15.72 15.03
CA GLY A 58 -0.58 -15.13 13.85
C GLY A 58 -0.81 -13.61 13.93
N ARG A 59 -0.35 -12.96 15.01
CA ARG A 59 -0.60 -11.52 15.24
C ARG A 59 0.09 -10.64 14.21
N ASP A 60 1.33 -10.96 13.86
CA ASP A 60 2.11 -10.18 12.90
C ASP A 60 1.54 -10.34 11.48
N GLN A 61 1.20 -11.57 11.08
CA GLN A 61 0.54 -11.87 9.81
C GLN A 61 -0.81 -11.15 9.69
N LEU A 62 -1.62 -11.17 10.75
CA LEU A 62 -2.89 -10.47 10.79
C LEU A 62 -2.70 -8.95 10.66
N ALA A 63 -1.74 -8.37 11.38
CA ALA A 63 -1.44 -6.95 11.30
C ALA A 63 -1.02 -6.55 9.89
N GLU A 64 -0.20 -7.37 9.24
CA GLU A 64 0.27 -7.12 7.88
C GLU A 64 -0.89 -7.15 6.87
N PHE A 65 -1.77 -8.15 6.94
CA PHE A 65 -2.95 -8.20 6.08
C PHE A 65 -3.96 -7.09 6.34
N LYS A 66 -4.13 -6.64 7.59
CA LYS A 66 -4.93 -5.45 7.91
C LYS A 66 -4.32 -4.19 7.29
N ASN A 67 -3.00 -4.05 7.31
CA ASN A 67 -2.30 -2.93 6.67
C ASN A 67 -2.49 -2.96 5.14
N VAL A 68 -2.24 -4.11 4.50
CA VAL A 68 -2.48 -4.31 3.06
C VAL A 68 -3.92 -3.96 2.69
N TYR A 69 -4.90 -4.40 3.48
CA TYR A 69 -6.30 -4.12 3.21
C TYR A 69 -6.65 -2.63 3.34
N ARG A 70 -6.11 -1.94 4.34
CA ARG A 70 -6.27 -0.50 4.48
C ARG A 70 -5.68 0.24 3.28
N ASP A 71 -4.46 -0.13 2.87
CA ASP A 71 -3.79 0.48 1.73
C ASP A 71 -4.59 0.22 0.42
N PHE A 72 -5.09 -0.99 0.24
CA PHE A 72 -5.99 -1.37 -0.85
C PHE A 72 -7.25 -0.49 -0.90
N LEU A 73 -7.93 -0.28 0.23
CA LEU A 73 -9.14 0.55 0.30
C LEU A 73 -8.87 2.01 -0.07
N ILE A 74 -7.69 2.54 0.28
CA ILE A 74 -7.27 3.89 -0.12
C ILE A 74 -7.16 3.93 -1.65
N LEU A 75 -6.46 2.97 -2.27
CA LEU A 75 -6.29 2.93 -3.72
C LEU A 75 -7.62 2.73 -4.46
N GLN A 76 -8.49 1.86 -3.95
CA GLN A 76 -9.84 1.63 -4.47
C GLN A 76 -10.65 2.94 -4.45
N LYS A 77 -10.63 3.67 -3.32
CA LYS A 77 -11.37 4.93 -3.14
C LYS A 77 -10.90 6.04 -4.07
N ILE A 78 -9.59 6.18 -4.27
CA ILE A 78 -9.03 7.22 -5.15
C ILE A 78 -9.04 6.82 -6.63
N GLN A 79 -9.50 5.61 -6.97
CA GLN A 79 -9.45 5.04 -8.31
C GLN A 79 -8.04 5.18 -8.91
N ALA A 80 -7.05 4.63 -8.21
CA ALA A 80 -5.65 4.76 -8.59
C ALA A 80 -5.41 4.35 -10.05
N SER A 81 -4.45 5.00 -10.71
CA SER A 81 -4.05 4.67 -12.10
C SER A 81 -3.56 3.23 -12.24
N ASP A 82 -3.55 2.70 -13.47
CA ASP A 82 -3.09 1.33 -13.75
C ASP A 82 -1.65 1.12 -13.26
N ALA A 83 -0.77 2.08 -13.54
CA ALA A 83 0.63 2.02 -13.12
C ALA A 83 0.77 1.99 -11.58
N THR A 84 -0.02 2.81 -10.87
CA THR A 84 -0.03 2.81 -9.40
C THR A 84 -0.57 1.49 -8.85
N TRP A 85 -1.61 0.93 -9.47
CA TRP A 85 -2.23 -0.31 -9.05
C TRP A 85 -1.28 -1.50 -9.22
N GLU A 86 -0.60 -1.62 -10.35
CA GLU A 86 0.38 -2.68 -10.60
C GLU A 86 1.60 -2.58 -9.67
N GLN A 87 2.08 -1.36 -9.40
CA GLN A 87 3.13 -1.16 -8.40
C GLN A 87 2.69 -1.62 -7.00
N PHE A 88 1.45 -1.32 -6.63
CA PHE A 88 0.89 -1.77 -5.36
C PHE A 88 0.80 -3.30 -5.29
N LYS A 89 0.34 -3.97 -6.34
CA LYS A 89 0.31 -5.45 -6.42
C LYS A 89 1.68 -6.06 -6.18
N LEU A 90 2.72 -5.56 -6.85
CA LEU A 90 4.10 -6.03 -6.67
C LEU A 90 4.61 -5.82 -5.23
N GLN A 91 4.29 -4.67 -4.62
CA GLN A 91 4.67 -4.39 -3.24
C GLN A 91 3.95 -5.31 -2.25
N VAL A 92 2.64 -5.52 -2.44
CA VAL A 92 1.87 -6.45 -1.61
C VAL A 92 2.46 -7.84 -1.71
N GLN A 93 2.68 -8.35 -2.93
CA GLN A 93 3.29 -9.67 -3.15
C GLN A 93 4.61 -9.79 -2.39
N LYS A 94 5.54 -8.84 -2.57
CA LYS A 94 6.83 -8.84 -1.87
C LYS A 94 6.69 -8.85 -0.34
N ARG A 95 5.68 -8.16 0.20
CA ARG A 95 5.43 -8.08 1.64
C ARG A 95 4.79 -9.36 2.19
N THR A 96 3.89 -9.98 1.42
CA THR A 96 3.06 -11.09 1.91
C THR A 96 3.58 -12.47 1.56
N ASP A 97 4.41 -12.62 0.53
CA ASP A 97 4.94 -13.93 0.11
C ASP A 97 5.68 -14.65 1.24
N PRO A 98 6.59 -14.03 2.00
CA PRO A 98 7.25 -14.70 3.12
C PRO A 98 6.27 -15.19 4.20
N GLU A 99 5.25 -14.39 4.51
CA GLU A 99 4.21 -14.74 5.47
C GLU A 99 3.35 -15.91 4.97
N ILE A 100 3.04 -15.93 3.67
CA ILE A 100 2.29 -17.01 3.03
C ILE A 100 3.10 -18.31 3.06
N GLU A 101 4.41 -18.27 2.75
CA GLU A 101 5.27 -19.46 2.83
C GLU A 101 5.35 -20.00 4.27
N TYR A 102 5.57 -19.12 5.25
CA TYR A 102 5.54 -19.51 6.65
C TYR A 102 4.20 -20.18 7.04
N MET A 103 3.07 -19.61 6.64
CA MET A 103 1.76 -20.18 6.95
C MET A 103 1.48 -21.48 6.18
N LYS A 104 2.03 -21.69 4.99
CA LYS A 104 1.92 -22.99 4.29
C LYS A 104 2.56 -24.12 5.09
N GLU A 105 3.65 -23.83 5.79
CA GLU A 105 4.39 -24.81 6.60
C GLU A 105 3.77 -25.03 7.98
N THR A 106 3.13 -24.00 8.53
CA THR A 106 2.70 -23.99 9.95
C THR A 106 1.19 -24.08 10.15
N ALA A 107 0.37 -23.68 9.17
CA ALA A 107 -1.08 -23.73 9.31
C ALA A 107 -1.56 -25.19 9.38
N CYS A 108 -2.18 -25.54 10.50
CA CYS A 108 -2.73 -26.85 10.74
C CYS A 108 -3.94 -26.75 11.69
N ALA A 109 -4.50 -27.91 12.08
CA ALA A 109 -5.62 -27.97 13.01
C ALA A 109 -5.32 -27.34 14.38
N ASP A 110 -4.06 -27.35 14.82
CA ASP A 110 -3.62 -26.76 16.09
C ASP A 110 -3.45 -25.23 16.00
N TYR A 111 -3.29 -24.69 14.79
CA TYR A 111 -3.15 -23.26 14.52
C TYR A 111 -4.20 -22.76 13.52
N PRO A 112 -5.51 -22.85 13.87
CA PRO A 112 -6.59 -22.51 12.95
C PRO A 112 -6.57 -21.04 12.51
N GLN A 113 -6.06 -20.13 13.35
CA GLN A 113 -5.86 -18.72 12.98
C GLN A 113 -4.90 -18.57 11.80
N LEU A 114 -3.82 -19.35 11.76
CA LEU A 114 -2.87 -19.33 10.65
C LEU A 114 -3.49 -19.94 9.39
N GLN A 115 -4.37 -20.94 9.54
CA GLN A 115 -5.15 -21.47 8.41
C GLN A 115 -6.08 -20.42 7.79
N GLN A 116 -6.77 -19.63 8.62
CA GLN A 116 -7.62 -18.53 8.14
C GLN A 116 -6.79 -17.49 7.40
N LEU A 117 -5.65 -17.09 7.96
CA LEU A 117 -4.75 -16.13 7.32
C LEU A 117 -4.17 -16.71 6.01
N LEU A 118 -3.79 -17.98 5.97
CA LEU A 118 -3.31 -18.63 4.75
C LEU A 118 -4.34 -18.55 3.63
N TRP A 119 -5.61 -18.84 3.91
CA TRP A 119 -6.66 -18.70 2.90
C TRP A 119 -6.84 -17.25 2.45
N ALA A 120 -6.82 -16.28 3.38
CA ALA A 120 -6.89 -14.87 3.04
C ALA A 120 -5.76 -14.46 2.08
N GLY A 121 -4.51 -14.79 2.42
CA GLY A 121 -3.32 -14.38 1.66
C GLY A 121 -3.11 -15.16 0.37
N ARG A 122 -3.22 -16.48 0.39
CA ARG A 122 -2.94 -17.33 -0.79
C ARG A 122 -4.07 -17.31 -1.81
N ASP A 123 -5.31 -17.45 -1.33
CA ASP A 123 -6.45 -17.73 -2.22
C ASP A 123 -7.21 -16.46 -2.62
N TYR A 124 -7.37 -15.53 -1.67
CA TYR A 124 -8.28 -14.39 -1.87
C TYR A 124 -7.58 -13.06 -2.13
N LEU A 125 -6.38 -12.84 -1.60
CA LEU A 125 -5.66 -11.58 -1.79
C LEU A 125 -5.31 -11.33 -3.27
N PRO A 126 -4.69 -12.25 -4.04
CA PRO A 126 -4.41 -12.02 -5.46
C PRO A 126 -5.70 -11.80 -6.26
N TRP A 127 -6.70 -12.64 -6.01
CA TRP A 127 -7.98 -12.54 -6.70
C TRP A 127 -8.73 -11.23 -6.40
N MET A 128 -8.66 -10.74 -5.15
CA MET A 128 -9.19 -9.44 -4.76
C MET A 128 -8.46 -8.30 -5.48
N MET A 129 -7.14 -8.35 -5.59
CA MET A 129 -6.36 -7.32 -6.29
C MET A 129 -6.72 -7.20 -7.77
N ASP A 130 -7.15 -8.29 -8.40
CA ASP A 130 -7.54 -8.31 -9.81
C ASP A 130 -9.00 -7.92 -10.04
N THR A 131 -9.90 -8.22 -9.08
CA THR A 131 -11.36 -8.11 -9.31
C THR A 131 -12.04 -6.98 -8.54
N ALA A 132 -11.44 -6.48 -7.48
CA ALA A 132 -12.09 -5.52 -6.58
C ALA A 132 -11.60 -4.08 -6.76
N ARG A 133 -11.00 -3.73 -7.91
CA ARG A 133 -10.37 -2.42 -8.09
C ARG A 133 -11.33 -1.23 -8.01
N SER A 134 -12.56 -1.38 -8.52
CA SER A 134 -13.54 -0.29 -8.58
C SER A 134 -14.75 -0.52 -7.68
N VAL A 135 -15.12 -1.78 -7.45
CA VAL A 135 -16.25 -2.18 -6.60
C VAL A 135 -15.85 -3.39 -5.76
N PRO A 136 -16.46 -3.59 -4.58
CA PRO A 136 -16.20 -4.79 -3.81
C PRO A 136 -16.55 -6.07 -4.57
N SER A 137 -15.64 -7.05 -4.58
CA SER A 137 -15.83 -8.34 -5.22
C SER A 137 -16.07 -9.46 -4.19
N GLU A 138 -16.50 -10.63 -4.66
CA GLU A 138 -16.61 -11.83 -3.82
C GLU A 138 -15.26 -12.17 -3.15
N ALA A 139 -14.15 -11.99 -3.86
CA ALA A 139 -12.81 -12.18 -3.34
C ALA A 139 -12.52 -11.25 -2.16
N GLN A 140 -12.90 -9.96 -2.27
CA GLN A 140 -12.77 -9.01 -1.16
C GLN A 140 -13.58 -9.44 0.06
N ILE A 141 -14.81 -9.91 -0.15
CA ILE A 141 -15.68 -10.38 0.94
C ILE A 141 -15.05 -11.59 1.64
N LYS A 142 -14.55 -12.57 0.88
CA LYS A 142 -13.90 -13.77 1.43
C LYS A 142 -12.59 -13.43 2.15
N PHE A 143 -11.76 -12.56 1.57
CA PHE A 143 -10.57 -12.03 2.22
C PHE A 143 -10.92 -11.44 3.60
N VAL A 144 -11.86 -10.49 3.65
CA VAL A 144 -12.29 -9.85 4.90
C VAL A 144 -12.86 -10.84 5.90
N LYS A 145 -13.65 -11.82 5.43
CA LYS A 145 -14.20 -12.88 6.28
C LYS A 145 -13.10 -13.65 7.00
N HIS A 146 -12.07 -14.08 6.27
CA HIS A 146 -10.96 -14.85 6.84
C HIS A 146 -10.10 -14.00 7.79
N ILE A 147 -9.83 -12.73 7.47
CA ILE A 147 -9.14 -11.81 8.39
C ILE A 147 -9.91 -11.62 9.70
N LYS A 148 -11.23 -11.45 9.63
CA LYS A 148 -12.07 -11.32 10.84
C LYS A 148 -12.08 -12.58 11.69
N GLU A 149 -12.14 -13.74 11.06
CA GLU A 149 -12.13 -15.02 11.78
C GLU A 149 -10.76 -15.29 12.43
N ALA A 150 -9.67 -14.99 11.74
CA ALA A 150 -8.33 -15.04 12.32
C ALA A 150 -8.21 -14.14 13.55
N ASP A 151 -8.66 -12.88 13.45
CA ASP A 151 -8.67 -11.92 14.56
C ASP A 151 -9.48 -12.44 15.75
N ARG A 152 -10.65 -13.05 15.49
CA ARG A 152 -11.47 -13.69 16.53
C ARG A 152 -10.70 -14.80 17.25
N LEU A 153 -10.08 -15.71 16.51
CA LEU A 153 -9.33 -16.85 17.07
C LEU A 153 -8.11 -16.37 17.88
N ILE A 154 -7.41 -15.34 17.40
CA ILE A 154 -6.23 -14.76 18.06
C ILE A 154 -6.56 -14.09 19.39
N ASN A 155 -7.75 -13.50 19.52
CA ASN A 155 -8.18 -12.78 20.72
C ASN A 155 -8.99 -13.64 21.70
N GLN A 156 -9.31 -14.88 21.32
CA GLN A 156 -10.03 -15.83 22.19
C GLN A 156 -9.10 -16.86 22.88
N ASN A 157 -7.88 -17.01 22.36
CA ASN A 157 -6.81 -17.80 22.95
C ASN A 157 -5.91 -16.93 23.82
#